data_AF-A0A9D4VWV3-F1
#
_entry.id   AF-A0A9D4VWV3-F1
#
_cell.length_a   1.000
_cell.length_b   1.000
_cell.length_c   1.000
_cell.angle_alpha   90.00
_cell.angle_beta   90.00
_cell.angle_gamma   90.00
#
_symmetry.space_group_name_H-M   'P 1'
#
loop_
_entity.id
_entity.type
_entity.pdbx_description
1 polymer ?
#
loop_
_entity_poly.entity_id
_entity_poly.type
_entity_poly.pdbx_seq_one_letter_code
_entity_poly.pdbx_strand_id
1 'polypeptide(L)'
;MANPKSVLPLYEKNWYKHTYKRVLDSIILILLLLLLGYRLVSVNNYSLPWFVAFMCECWFTLGWIFTMSTQWNPALVKTYPQRLLQSVEELPAVDIFVTTADEELEPPIITVNTVLSLLSLDYPSHKLSCYVSDDACSPLIFYALQQASNFAKHWVPFCKKYNVQIRAPFRYFNDDNDECTTNNEEFRQEWLQMKDMYENLSREIDVDPKSIPSLLEREFAIFSNTNRTNHPAIIKVILENKEMVENGLPHLIYISREKRPKQPHHFKAGAMNVLTRVSGLITNAPFMLNVDCDMFVNNPKIVQHAMCILLDSRGEKEVAFVQCPQQFYATLKDDPFGNQMTILYKYLMAGLAGLQGPFYGGTNCFHRRKVMYGLSSDDVENGSNKLSEEELKQKFGASNELIKSVVHTLERRTYSPSDINVKKTVEEANHVACYGYEYGASWGKQVGWMYGSIAEDILTGLTMHEKGWRSELCTPDPVAFTGCVPSDNITNMSQHKRWVTGLLGIFFSKHCPIFGTIFTKLSFREFLAYMWIINWGINPFVQVCYSCLIAYCIIINSYFLPKVSSKKYTNTYQC
;
A
#
# COMPACT_ATOMS: atom_id res chain seq x y z
N MET A 1 -30.34 2.16 35.29
CA MET A 1 -30.28 2.00 33.83
C MET A 1 -29.82 3.31 33.22
N ALA A 2 -28.52 3.45 32.98
CA ALA A 2 -27.99 4.62 32.27
C ALA A 2 -28.33 4.44 30.78
N ASN A 3 -28.97 5.45 30.19
CA ASN A 3 -29.25 5.51 28.76
C ASN A 3 -27.91 5.38 28.00
N PRO A 4 -27.73 4.43 27.06
CA PRO A 4 -26.51 4.39 26.26
C PRO A 4 -26.48 5.69 25.45
N LYS A 5 -25.52 6.58 25.73
CA LYS A 5 -25.24 7.73 24.87
C LYS A 5 -25.16 7.16 23.45
N SER A 6 -26.02 7.60 22.54
CA SER A 6 -25.97 7.19 21.14
C SER A 6 -24.63 7.67 20.57
N VAL A 7 -23.60 6.83 20.62
CA VAL A 7 -22.26 7.18 20.13
C VAL A 7 -22.39 7.44 18.64
N LEU A 8 -22.18 8.68 18.19
CA LEU A 8 -22.29 9.06 16.78
C LEU A 8 -21.27 8.31 15.91
N PRO A 9 -21.56 8.10 14.60
CA PRO A 9 -20.62 7.80 13.54
C PRO A 9 -19.13 8.05 13.73
N LEU A 10 -18.20 7.08 13.85
CA LEU A 10 -16.78 7.44 13.67
C LEU A 10 -16.47 7.69 12.19
N TYR A 11 -17.11 6.91 11.32
CA TYR A 11 -17.15 7.14 9.89
C TYR A 11 -18.51 6.74 9.30
N GLU A 12 -18.82 7.28 8.14
CA GLU A 12 -20.02 6.97 7.35
C GLU A 12 -19.60 6.54 5.95
N LYS A 13 -20.28 5.52 5.43
CA LYS A 13 -20.12 5.06 4.05
C LYS A 13 -21.35 5.51 3.27
N ASN A 14 -21.14 6.36 2.27
CA ASN A 14 -22.21 6.96 1.48
C ASN A 14 -22.21 6.35 0.07
N TRP A 15 -23.32 5.71 -0.31
CA TRP A 15 -23.50 5.14 -1.64
C TRP A 15 -24.15 6.14 -2.57
N TYR A 16 -23.62 6.27 -3.79
CA TYR A 16 -24.15 7.19 -4.79
C TYR A 16 -24.99 6.43 -5.83
N LYS A 17 -26.08 7.08 -6.26
CA LYS A 17 -26.91 6.54 -7.36
C LYS A 17 -26.21 6.78 -8.69
N HIS A 18 -25.61 5.73 -9.24
CA HIS A 18 -25.02 5.72 -10.59
C HIS A 18 -26.01 5.21 -11.66
N THR A 19 -27.29 5.60 -11.58
CA THR A 19 -28.35 4.99 -12.40
C THR A 19 -28.11 5.14 -13.90
N TYR A 20 -27.81 6.35 -14.39
CA TYR A 20 -27.56 6.59 -15.82
C TYR A 20 -26.37 5.76 -16.33
N LYS A 21 -25.25 5.79 -15.59
CA LYS A 21 -24.05 5.04 -15.94
C LYS A 21 -24.31 3.53 -15.96
N ARG A 22 -25.00 2.98 -14.96
CA ARG A 22 -25.38 1.56 -14.92
C ARG A 22 -26.23 1.15 -16.12
N VAL A 23 -27.21 1.99 -16.50
CA VAL A 23 -28.05 1.73 -17.68
C VAL A 23 -27.21 1.72 -18.94
N LEU A 24 -26.34 2.71 -19.13
CA LEU A 24 -25.45 2.79 -20.28
C LEU A 24 -24.48 1.60 -20.34
N ASP A 25 -23.83 1.27 -19.23
CA ASP A 25 -22.90 0.15 -19.15
C ASP A 25 -23.59 -1.19 -19.42
N SER A 26 -24.85 -1.33 -18.99
CA SER A 26 -25.70 -2.51 -19.28
C SER A 26 -26.11 -2.58 -20.75
N ILE A 27 -26.48 -1.45 -21.37
CA ILE A 27 -26.81 -1.39 -22.80
C ILE A 27 -25.58 -1.79 -23.62
N ILE A 28 -24.39 -1.25 -23.29
CA ILE A 28 -23.14 -1.62 -23.96
C ILE A 28 -22.89 -3.12 -23.82
N LEU A 29 -23.04 -3.69 -22.62
CA LEU A 29 -22.88 -5.13 -22.41
C LEU A 29 -23.86 -5.94 -23.27
N ILE A 30 -25.13 -5.54 -23.32
CA ILE A 30 -26.15 -6.20 -24.17
C ILE A 30 -25.73 -6.14 -25.64
N LEU A 31 -25.27 -4.97 -26.13
CA LEU A 31 -24.80 -4.82 -27.51
C LEU A 31 -23.59 -5.70 -27.82
N LEU A 32 -22.63 -5.81 -26.89
CA LEU A 32 -21.47 -6.69 -27.03
C LEU A 32 -21.90 -8.17 -27.09
N LEU A 33 -22.81 -8.60 -26.21
CA LEU A 33 -23.35 -9.96 -26.23
C LEU A 33 -24.13 -10.26 -27.51
N LEU A 34 -24.94 -9.32 -27.99
CA LEU A 34 -25.65 -9.43 -29.28
C LEU A 34 -24.67 -9.50 -30.44
N LEU A 35 -23.58 -8.73 -30.42
CA LEU A 35 -22.52 -8.82 -31.43
C LEU A 35 -21.89 -10.21 -31.44
N LEU A 36 -21.52 -10.77 -30.29
CA LEU A 36 -20.99 -12.13 -30.21
C LEU A 36 -22.00 -13.18 -30.71
N GLY A 37 -23.27 -13.05 -30.33
CA GLY A 37 -24.34 -13.92 -30.82
C GLY A 37 -24.51 -13.83 -32.34
N TYR A 38 -24.51 -12.61 -32.89
CA TYR A 38 -24.55 -12.39 -34.33
C TYR A 38 -23.35 -12.99 -35.04
N ARG A 39 -22.14 -12.89 -34.46
CA ARG A 39 -20.91 -13.47 -35.03
C ARG A 39 -20.99 -14.99 -35.13
N LEU A 40 -21.60 -15.67 -34.15
CA LEU A 40 -21.84 -17.12 -34.17
C LEU A 40 -22.89 -17.53 -35.20
N VAL A 41 -23.95 -16.74 -35.39
CA VAL A 41 -25.07 -17.09 -36.29
C VAL A 41 -24.78 -16.72 -37.76
N SER A 42 -24.03 -15.64 -38.00
CA SER A 42 -23.78 -15.11 -39.35
C SER A 42 -22.60 -15.77 -40.09
N VAL A 43 -21.84 -16.62 -39.42
CA VAL A 43 -20.66 -17.25 -40.02
C VAL A 43 -21.06 -18.45 -40.87
N ASN A 44 -20.71 -18.38 -42.16
CA ASN A 44 -20.94 -19.50 -43.08
C ASN A 44 -19.74 -20.47 -43.14
N ASN A 45 -18.53 -20.01 -42.80
CA ASN A 45 -17.29 -20.80 -42.77
C ASN A 45 -16.38 -20.35 -41.62
N TYR A 46 -15.94 -21.28 -40.79
CA TYR A 46 -15.05 -21.02 -39.66
C TYR A 46 -13.59 -20.92 -40.12
N SER A 47 -13.15 -19.71 -40.46
CA SER A 47 -11.75 -19.44 -40.82
C SER A 47 -10.89 -19.17 -39.57
N LEU A 48 -9.58 -19.39 -39.67
CA LEU A 48 -8.64 -19.02 -38.60
C LEU A 48 -8.75 -17.52 -38.22
N PRO A 49 -8.82 -16.57 -39.17
CA PRO A 49 -9.05 -15.17 -38.83
C PRO A 49 -10.32 -14.91 -38.03
N TRP A 50 -11.42 -15.55 -38.43
CA TRP A 50 -12.69 -15.41 -37.73
C TRP A 50 -12.57 -15.93 -36.29
N PHE A 51 -11.96 -17.09 -36.10
CA PHE A 51 -11.81 -17.71 -34.77
C PHE A 51 -10.97 -16.84 -33.84
N VAL A 52 -9.84 -16.33 -34.30
CA VAL A 52 -8.97 -15.42 -33.52
C VAL A 52 -9.72 -14.14 -33.16
N ALA A 53 -10.42 -13.51 -34.11
CA ALA A 53 -11.22 -12.33 -33.83
C ALA A 53 -12.31 -12.62 -32.79
N PHE A 54 -13.05 -13.71 -32.96
CA PHE A 54 -14.14 -14.08 -32.05
C PHE A 54 -13.64 -14.33 -30.61
N MET A 55 -12.50 -15.00 -30.46
CA MET A 55 -11.88 -15.20 -29.14
C MET A 55 -11.44 -13.88 -28.50
N CYS A 56 -10.89 -12.94 -29.29
CA CYS A 56 -10.52 -11.61 -28.81
C CYS A 56 -11.75 -10.80 -28.38
N GLU A 57 -12.81 -10.80 -29.20
CA GLU A 57 -14.07 -10.11 -28.92
C GLU A 57 -14.77 -10.68 -27.67
N CYS A 58 -14.72 -12.01 -27.48
CA CYS A 58 -15.17 -12.66 -26.24
C CYS A 58 -14.39 -12.14 -25.04
N TRP A 59 -13.06 -12.04 -25.14
CA TRP A 59 -12.23 -11.52 -24.06
C TRP A 59 -12.50 -10.04 -23.78
N PHE A 60 -12.69 -9.21 -24.80
CA PHE A 60 -13.06 -7.80 -24.61
C PHE A 60 -14.42 -7.66 -23.93
N THR A 61 -15.38 -8.52 -24.27
CA THR A 61 -16.69 -8.56 -23.61
C THR A 61 -16.56 -8.99 -22.14
N LEU A 62 -15.71 -9.97 -21.83
CA LEU A 62 -15.38 -10.33 -20.44
C LEU A 62 -14.70 -9.17 -19.69
N GLY A 63 -13.76 -8.47 -20.35
CA GLY A 63 -13.12 -7.27 -19.80
C GLY A 63 -14.12 -6.15 -19.47
N TRP A 64 -15.17 -6.01 -20.28
CA TRP A 64 -16.27 -5.09 -20.01
C TRP A 64 -17.06 -5.51 -18.76
N ILE A 65 -17.35 -6.80 -18.58
CA ILE A 65 -18.00 -7.32 -17.37
C ILE A 65 -17.17 -7.00 -16.12
N PHE A 66 -15.85 -7.21 -16.18
CA PHE A 66 -14.95 -6.88 -15.07
C PHE A 66 -15.02 -5.38 -14.73
N THR A 67 -14.93 -4.52 -15.73
CA THR A 67 -14.99 -3.05 -15.57
C THR A 67 -16.35 -2.59 -15.03
N MET A 68 -17.44 -3.16 -15.53
CA MET A 68 -18.78 -2.84 -15.05
C MET A 68 -18.95 -3.24 -13.57
N SER A 69 -18.44 -4.41 -13.16
CA SER A 69 -18.50 -4.87 -11.77
C SER A 69 -17.80 -3.91 -10.81
N THR A 70 -16.60 -3.42 -11.18
CA THR A 70 -15.81 -2.51 -10.35
C THR A 70 -16.45 -1.13 -10.19
N GLN A 71 -17.34 -0.71 -11.08
CA GLN A 71 -17.97 0.63 -11.03
C GLN A 71 -19.44 0.61 -10.60
N TRP A 72 -20.02 -0.57 -10.43
CA TRP A 72 -21.47 -0.71 -10.28
C TRP A 72 -21.99 -0.05 -8.99
N ASN A 73 -21.33 -0.23 -7.85
CA ASN A 73 -21.77 0.32 -6.55
C ASN A 73 -20.75 1.30 -5.97
N PRO A 74 -20.66 2.55 -6.46
CA PRO A 74 -19.74 3.51 -5.88
C PRO A 74 -20.14 3.88 -4.45
N ALA A 75 -19.16 3.86 -3.56
CA ALA A 75 -19.26 4.33 -2.19
C ALA A 75 -18.08 5.25 -1.86
N LEU A 76 -18.34 6.30 -1.08
CA LEU A 76 -17.31 7.14 -0.48
C LEU A 76 -17.39 7.04 1.03
N VAL A 77 -16.21 7.08 1.65
CA VAL A 77 -16.05 7.01 3.09
C VAL A 77 -15.78 8.41 3.62
N LYS A 78 -16.61 8.86 4.56
CA LYS A 78 -16.43 10.12 5.28
C LYS A 78 -16.11 9.83 6.74
N THR A 79 -15.01 10.36 7.22
CA THR A 79 -14.50 10.12 8.58
C THR A 79 -14.65 11.36 9.45
N TYR A 80 -14.78 11.17 10.77
CA TYR A 80 -15.02 12.23 11.74
C TYR A 80 -14.00 12.21 12.89
N PRO A 81 -12.75 12.68 12.68
CA PRO A 81 -11.69 12.66 13.70
C PRO A 81 -12.07 13.32 15.03
N GLN A 82 -12.89 14.37 15.01
CA GLN A 82 -13.33 15.04 16.23
C GLN A 82 -14.17 14.12 17.12
N ARG A 83 -15.00 13.25 16.52
CA ARG A 83 -15.79 12.26 17.26
C ARG A 83 -14.91 11.17 17.83
N LEU A 84 -13.87 10.75 17.09
CA LEU A 84 -12.87 9.79 17.57
C LEU A 84 -12.22 10.30 18.86
N LEU A 85 -11.67 11.52 18.84
CA LEU A 85 -10.99 12.15 19.98
C LEU A 85 -11.89 12.35 21.20
N GLN A 86 -13.21 12.44 21.02
CA GLN A 86 -14.18 12.54 22.11
C GLN A 86 -14.65 11.18 22.64
N SER A 87 -14.55 10.12 21.83
CA SER A 87 -15.15 8.81 22.11
C SER A 87 -14.19 7.79 22.70
N VAL A 88 -12.88 7.95 22.48
CA VAL A 88 -11.86 7.01 22.93
C VAL A 88 -11.03 7.67 24.02
N GLU A 89 -10.89 6.99 25.16
CA GLU A 89 -10.08 7.48 26.29
C GLU A 89 -8.60 7.56 25.93
N GLU A 90 -8.09 6.56 25.20
CA GLU A 90 -6.70 6.49 24.79
C GLU A 90 -6.57 6.00 23.34
N LEU A 91 -5.86 6.78 22.52
CA LEU A 91 -5.60 6.44 21.13
C LEU A 91 -4.63 5.22 21.02
N PRO A 92 -4.88 4.27 20.11
CA PRO A 92 -4.01 3.10 19.96
C PRO A 92 -2.64 3.47 19.38
N ALA A 93 -1.61 2.69 19.71
CA ALA A 93 -0.31 2.84 19.08
C ALA A 93 -0.35 2.46 17.58
N VAL A 94 0.52 3.09 16.78
CA VAL A 94 0.70 2.84 15.36
C VAL A 94 2.19 2.77 15.03
N ASP A 95 2.62 1.63 14.49
CA ASP A 95 3.95 1.50 13.92
C ASP A 95 3.94 1.98 12.47
N ILE A 96 4.92 2.79 12.09
CA ILE A 96 5.06 3.36 10.74
C ILE A 96 6.26 2.68 10.09
N PHE A 97 6.06 2.06 8.94
CA PHE A 97 7.08 1.35 8.17
C PHE A 97 7.42 2.13 6.92
N VAL A 98 8.69 2.50 6.79
CA VAL A 98 9.26 3.13 5.60
C VAL A 98 10.26 2.15 5.00
N THR A 99 10.12 1.82 3.71
CA THR A 99 11.09 0.95 3.01
C THR A 99 11.86 1.75 1.97
N THR A 100 13.18 1.62 1.98
CA THR A 100 14.08 2.12 0.93
C THR A 100 14.92 0.97 0.38
N ALA A 101 15.08 0.94 -0.94
CA ALA A 101 15.73 -0.14 -1.65
C ALA A 101 17.23 0.10 -1.85
N ASP A 102 17.61 1.32 -2.26
CA ASP A 102 18.96 1.65 -2.69
C ASP A 102 19.18 3.17 -2.73
N GLU A 103 20.28 3.64 -2.15
CA GLU A 103 20.62 5.06 -2.03
C GLU A 103 20.98 5.77 -3.35
N GLU A 104 21.31 5.03 -4.40
CA GLU A 104 21.61 5.60 -5.72
C GLU A 104 20.33 5.86 -6.51
N LEU A 105 19.39 4.92 -6.46
CA LEU A 105 18.07 5.07 -7.09
C LEU A 105 17.15 5.98 -6.27
N GLU A 106 17.29 5.97 -4.95
CA GLU A 106 16.48 6.71 -3.99
C GLU A 106 17.39 7.60 -3.12
N PRO A 107 17.76 8.80 -3.59
CA PRO A 107 18.63 9.70 -2.85
C PRO A 107 18.18 9.89 -1.39
N PRO A 108 19.10 9.94 -0.40
CA PRO A 108 18.76 9.99 1.02
C PRO A 108 17.79 11.11 1.40
N ILE A 109 17.85 12.25 0.72
CA ILE A 109 16.96 13.40 0.93
C ILE A 109 15.47 13.05 0.74
N ILE A 110 15.15 12.10 -0.15
CA ILE A 110 13.78 11.63 -0.38
C ILE A 110 13.28 10.90 0.87
N THR A 111 14.03 9.91 1.35
CA THR A 111 13.76 9.17 2.58
C THR A 111 13.67 10.09 3.80
N VAL A 112 14.59 11.05 3.91
CA VAL A 112 14.60 12.05 5.01
C VAL A 112 13.33 12.88 5.03
N ASN A 113 12.88 13.41 3.88
CA ASN A 113 11.66 14.21 3.81
C ASN A 113 10.41 13.39 4.17
N THR A 114 10.34 12.15 3.70
CA THR A 114 9.27 11.22 4.07
C THR A 114 9.25 10.97 5.57
N VAL A 115 10.39 10.63 6.17
CA VAL A 115 10.50 10.38 7.62
C VAL A 115 10.14 11.64 8.43
N LEU A 116 10.64 12.81 8.05
CA LEU A 116 10.31 14.07 8.73
C LEU A 116 8.80 14.38 8.67
N SER A 117 8.15 14.09 7.55
CA SER A 117 6.70 14.25 7.41
C SER A 117 5.90 13.30 8.30
N LEU A 118 6.39 12.07 8.48
CA LEU A 118 5.75 11.04 9.32
C LEU A 118 5.97 11.31 10.81
N LEU A 119 7.14 11.81 11.21
CA LEU A 119 7.44 12.17 12.61
C LEU A 119 6.63 13.39 13.10
N SER A 120 6.04 14.15 12.18
CA SER A 120 5.27 15.38 12.46
C SER A 120 3.75 15.21 12.27
N LEU A 121 3.26 13.98 12.30
CA LEU A 121 1.81 13.67 12.29
C LEU A 121 1.09 14.25 13.51
N ASP A 122 -0.18 14.61 13.34
CA ASP A 122 -1.08 15.06 14.42
C ASP A 122 -1.60 13.85 15.21
N TYR A 123 -0.71 13.25 15.98
CA TYR A 123 -1.00 12.11 16.84
C TYR A 123 -0.08 12.17 18.08
N PRO A 124 -0.46 11.59 19.24
CA PRO A 124 0.42 11.56 20.40
C PRO A 124 1.76 10.90 20.05
N SER A 125 2.87 11.61 20.30
CA SER A 125 4.19 11.16 19.84
C SER A 125 4.60 9.82 20.46
N HIS A 126 4.19 9.56 21.71
CA HIS A 126 4.46 8.28 22.40
C HIS A 126 3.64 7.09 21.85
N LYS A 127 2.66 7.35 20.96
CA LYS A 127 1.88 6.32 20.27
C LYS A 127 2.38 6.04 18.86
N LEU A 128 3.36 6.79 18.38
CA LEU A 128 3.96 6.60 17.06
C LEU A 128 5.38 6.05 17.18
N SER A 129 5.70 5.08 16.32
CA SER A 129 7.04 4.53 16.20
C SER A 129 7.38 4.33 14.73
N CYS A 130 8.38 5.05 14.23
CA CYS A 130 8.82 5.01 12.84
C CYS A 130 9.98 4.02 12.69
N TYR A 131 9.80 3.02 11.83
CA TYR A 131 10.79 2.03 11.45
C TYR A 131 11.18 2.24 10.00
N VAL A 132 12.46 2.51 9.75
CA VAL A 132 13.01 2.65 8.41
C VAL A 132 13.79 1.38 8.08
N SER A 133 13.30 0.62 7.10
CA SER A 133 13.97 -0.54 6.55
C SER A 133 14.81 -0.14 5.34
N ASP A 134 16.11 -0.30 5.46
CA ASP A 134 17.09 -0.09 4.40
C ASP A 134 17.56 -1.42 3.86
N ASP A 135 17.16 -1.73 2.61
CA ASP A 135 17.51 -2.99 1.98
C ASP A 135 18.94 -3.01 1.42
N ALA A 136 19.58 -1.85 1.20
CA ALA A 136 20.96 -1.76 0.72
C ALA A 136 21.99 -1.80 1.85
N CYS A 137 21.57 -1.64 3.11
CA CYS A 137 22.46 -1.53 4.26
C CYS A 137 23.44 -0.35 4.10
N SER A 138 22.92 0.80 3.67
CA SER A 138 23.68 1.97 3.34
C SER A 138 24.06 2.78 4.59
N PRO A 139 25.36 3.00 4.85
CA PRO A 139 25.79 3.91 5.91
C PRO A 139 25.33 5.35 5.64
N LEU A 140 25.14 5.75 4.37
CA LEU A 140 24.66 7.08 4.02
C LEU A 140 23.21 7.30 4.44
N ILE A 141 22.32 6.31 4.23
CA ILE A 141 20.94 6.39 4.71
C ILE A 141 20.89 6.48 6.23
N PHE A 142 21.68 5.67 6.93
CA PHE A 142 21.76 5.73 8.40
C PHE A 142 22.24 7.11 8.89
N TYR A 143 23.28 7.66 8.28
CA TYR A 143 23.76 9.02 8.57
C TYR A 143 22.71 10.10 8.31
N ALA A 144 22.04 10.04 7.15
CA ALA A 144 21.00 10.99 6.79
C ALA A 144 19.83 10.96 7.79
N LEU A 145 19.45 9.78 8.28
CA LEU A 145 18.43 9.65 9.33
C LEU A 145 18.90 10.23 10.67
N GLN A 146 20.19 10.10 11.01
CA GLN A 146 20.75 10.72 12.21
C GLN A 146 20.68 12.26 12.13
N GLN A 147 21.05 12.84 10.98
CA GLN A 147 20.92 14.30 10.80
C GLN A 147 19.45 14.75 10.76
N ALA A 148 18.58 13.99 10.09
CA ALA A 148 17.15 14.23 10.10
C ALA A 148 16.58 14.20 11.52
N SER A 149 17.08 13.31 12.39
CA SER A 149 16.64 13.23 13.79
C SER A 149 16.98 14.47 14.60
N ASN A 150 18.11 15.13 14.30
CA ASN A 150 18.50 16.39 14.94
C ASN A 150 17.64 17.56 14.45
N PHE A 151 17.35 17.61 13.15
CA PHE A 151 16.43 18.59 12.58
C PHE A 151 14.99 18.38 13.09
N ALA A 152 14.54 17.14 13.25
CA ALA A 152 13.20 16.80 13.72
C ALA A 152 12.87 17.40 15.10
N LYS A 153 13.86 17.54 15.99
CA LYS A 153 13.73 18.21 17.29
C LYS A 153 13.24 19.66 17.19
N HIS A 154 13.44 20.30 16.04
CA HIS A 154 13.04 21.68 15.78
C HIS A 154 11.83 21.71 14.85
N TRP A 155 11.84 20.88 13.81
CA TRP A 155 10.76 20.80 12.83
C TRP A 155 9.42 20.36 13.42
N VAL A 156 9.41 19.32 14.26
CA VAL A 156 8.15 18.78 14.83
C VAL A 156 7.45 19.80 15.74
N PRO A 157 8.14 20.48 16.69
CA PRO A 157 7.53 21.56 17.46
C PRO A 157 7.06 22.73 16.60
N PHE A 158 7.86 23.17 15.61
CA PHE A 158 7.48 24.24 14.68
C PHE A 158 6.19 23.91 13.94
N CYS A 159 6.12 22.69 13.41
CA CYS A 159 4.95 22.12 12.75
C CYS A 159 3.69 22.20 13.63
N LYS A 160 3.80 21.76 14.90
CA LYS A 160 2.69 21.78 15.86
C LYS A 160 2.31 23.20 16.26
N LYS A 161 3.28 24.08 16.54
CA LYS A 161 3.09 25.49 16.95
C LYS A 161 2.31 26.29 15.92
N TYR A 162 2.66 26.14 14.64
CA TYR A 162 2.05 26.91 13.54
C TYR A 162 1.01 26.15 12.72
N ASN A 163 0.62 24.94 13.15
CA ASN A 163 -0.37 24.10 12.45
C ASN A 163 -0.07 23.93 10.94
N VAL A 164 1.22 23.73 10.61
CA VAL A 164 1.69 23.53 9.24
C VAL A 164 0.95 22.35 8.59
N GLN A 165 0.32 22.54 7.44
CA GLN A 165 -0.43 21.44 6.81
C GLN A 165 0.52 20.45 6.10
N ILE A 166 1.40 20.96 5.24
CA ILE A 166 2.35 20.13 4.49
C ILE A 166 3.56 19.85 5.37
N ARG A 167 3.65 18.61 5.87
CA ARG A 167 4.67 18.20 6.84
C ARG A 167 6.04 17.87 6.24
N ALA A 168 6.13 17.81 4.91
CA ALA A 168 7.37 17.61 4.19
C ALA A 168 8.10 18.96 3.94
N PRO A 169 9.28 19.20 4.56
CA PRO A 169 9.95 20.49 4.50
C PRO A 169 10.23 20.99 3.08
N PHE A 170 10.69 20.11 2.19
CA PHE A 170 11.00 20.49 0.80
C PHE A 170 9.81 21.03 0.03
N ARG A 171 8.58 20.62 0.37
CA ARG A 171 7.36 21.14 -0.27
C ARG A 171 6.88 22.39 0.43
N TYR A 172 6.90 22.38 1.77
CA TYR A 172 6.53 23.54 2.58
C TYR A 172 7.34 24.79 2.23
N PHE A 173 8.65 24.66 2.00
CA PHE A 173 9.52 25.80 1.68
C PHE A 173 9.61 26.15 0.18
N ASN A 174 9.11 25.28 -0.72
CA ASN A 174 9.14 25.50 -2.18
C ASN A 174 7.83 26.05 -2.72
N ASP A 175 6.69 25.71 -2.12
CA ASP A 175 5.43 26.31 -2.55
C ASP A 175 5.52 27.81 -2.21
N ASP A 176 5.38 28.68 -3.23
CA ASP A 176 5.25 30.14 -3.11
C ASP A 176 3.93 30.51 -2.40
N ASN A 177 3.66 29.89 -1.26
CA ASN A 177 2.56 30.28 -0.41
C ASN A 177 2.91 31.64 0.16
N ASP A 178 2.02 32.60 -0.09
CA ASP A 178 1.96 33.93 0.53
C ASP A 178 1.90 33.90 2.09
N GLU A 179 2.26 32.81 2.77
CA GLU A 179 2.35 32.71 4.24
C GLU A 179 3.34 33.71 4.85
N CYS A 180 4.29 34.23 4.05
CA CYS A 180 5.15 35.35 4.41
C CYS A 180 4.40 36.70 4.53
N THR A 181 3.09 36.75 4.23
CA THR A 181 2.20 37.91 4.46
C THR A 181 1.53 37.92 5.84
N THR A 182 1.81 36.94 6.70
CA THR A 182 1.37 37.01 8.09
C THR A 182 2.13 38.12 8.83
N ASN A 183 1.38 39.08 9.41
CA ASN A 183 1.91 40.24 10.15
C ASN A 183 2.66 39.89 11.46
N ASN A 184 3.05 38.63 11.70
CA ASN A 184 3.73 38.21 12.92
C ASN A 184 5.24 38.09 12.67
N GLU A 185 6.02 39.04 13.22
CA GLU A 185 7.48 39.05 13.10
C GLU A 185 8.14 37.81 13.71
N GLU A 186 7.59 37.26 14.81
CA GLU A 186 8.10 36.04 15.45
C GLU A 186 8.02 34.84 14.50
N PHE A 187 6.87 34.64 13.85
CA PHE A 187 6.70 33.58 12.88
C PHE A 187 7.69 33.73 11.72
N ARG A 188 7.85 34.94 11.19
CA ARG A 188 8.75 35.19 10.06
C ARG A 188 10.21 34.89 10.41
N GLN A 189 10.65 35.24 11.61
CA GLN A 189 12.00 34.93 12.09
C GLN A 189 12.19 33.42 12.28
N GLU A 190 11.27 32.74 12.96
CA GLU A 190 11.33 31.28 13.16
C GLU A 190 11.24 30.52 11.84
N TRP A 191 10.44 31.00 10.88
CA TRP A 191 10.32 30.42 9.55
C TRP A 191 11.64 30.52 8.77
N LEU A 192 12.29 31.69 8.76
CA LEU A 192 13.58 31.89 8.10
C LEU A 192 14.67 31.00 8.72
N GLN A 193 14.69 30.92 10.05
CA GLN A 193 15.61 30.04 10.76
C GLN A 193 15.36 28.58 10.40
N MET A 194 14.10 28.14 10.35
CA MET A 194 13.75 26.76 10.02
C MET A 194 14.11 26.41 8.58
N LYS A 195 13.93 27.36 7.64
CA LYS A 195 14.34 27.21 6.25
C LYS A 195 15.86 27.05 6.13
N ASP A 196 16.63 27.91 6.78
CA ASP A 196 18.11 27.82 6.77
C ASP A 196 18.59 26.49 7.39
N MET A 197 17.98 26.05 8.50
CA MET A 197 18.28 24.74 9.10
C MET A 197 18.00 23.58 8.13
N TYR A 198 16.92 23.63 7.36
CA TYR A 198 16.60 22.61 6.37
C TYR A 198 17.56 22.64 5.17
N GLU A 199 17.96 23.82 4.69
CA GLU A 199 18.96 23.97 3.64
C GLU A 199 20.34 23.48 4.09
N ASN A 200 20.72 23.73 5.34
CA ASN A 200 21.93 23.17 5.96
C ASN A 200 21.86 21.64 6.02
N LEU A 201 20.76 21.06 6.51
CA LEU A 201 20.55 19.61 6.52
C LEU A 201 20.71 19.01 5.11
N SER A 202 20.08 19.64 4.11
CA SER A 202 20.14 19.17 2.72
C SER A 202 21.57 19.16 2.18
N ARG A 203 22.38 20.18 2.52
CA ARG A 203 23.81 20.24 2.17
C ARG A 203 24.64 19.22 2.95
N GLU A 204 24.34 18.97 4.22
CA GLU A 204 25.08 18.03 5.07
C GLU A 204 24.88 16.56 4.68
N ILE A 205 23.75 16.21 4.09
CA ILE A 205 23.47 14.85 3.63
C ILE A 205 23.84 14.63 2.16
N ASP A 206 24.06 15.70 1.40
CA ASP A 206 24.56 15.66 0.02
C ASP A 206 26.09 15.48 -0.01
N VAL A 207 26.53 14.34 0.52
CA VAL A 207 27.94 14.03 0.75
C VAL A 207 28.30 12.73 0.01
N ASP A 208 29.52 12.68 -0.57
CA ASP A 208 30.00 11.45 -1.24
C ASP A 208 30.03 10.29 -0.23
N PRO A 209 29.35 9.15 -0.51
CA PRO A 209 29.36 7.96 0.32
C PRO A 209 30.76 7.53 0.79
N LYS A 210 31.80 7.77 -0.02
CA LYS A 210 33.19 7.39 0.27
C LYS A 210 33.84 8.24 1.37
N SER A 211 33.31 9.41 1.66
CA SER A 211 33.84 10.30 2.70
C SER A 211 33.29 9.95 4.10
N ILE A 212 32.12 9.32 4.18
CA ILE A 212 31.42 8.99 5.44
C ILE A 212 32.23 8.10 6.39
N PRO A 213 32.94 7.04 5.93
CA PRO A 213 33.76 6.21 6.82
C PRO A 213 34.86 6.99 7.56
N SER A 214 35.27 8.15 7.04
CA SER A 214 36.27 9.02 7.66
C SER A 214 35.68 10.06 8.62
N LEU A 215 34.36 10.29 8.57
CA LEU A 215 33.67 11.35 9.31
C LEU A 215 33.14 10.90 10.69
N LEU A 216 32.97 9.59 10.94
CA LEU A 216 32.18 9.10 12.08
C LEU A 216 32.80 7.86 12.74
N GLU A 217 33.43 8.03 13.90
CA GLU A 217 33.91 6.92 14.73
C GLU A 217 32.81 6.38 15.68
N ARG A 218 32.91 5.09 16.01
CA ARG A 218 32.09 4.31 16.97
C ARG A 218 30.72 3.81 16.48
N GLU A 219 29.77 4.68 16.09
CA GLU A 219 28.41 4.21 15.71
C GLU A 219 28.35 3.54 14.34
N PHE A 220 29.24 3.96 13.43
CA PHE A 220 29.31 3.47 12.05
C PHE A 220 30.22 2.25 11.89
N ALA A 221 30.95 1.86 12.95
CA ALA A 221 31.84 0.70 12.93
C ALA A 221 31.10 -0.59 12.55
N ILE A 222 29.79 -0.66 12.81
CA ILE A 222 28.94 -1.81 12.43
C ILE A 222 28.83 -2.01 10.91
N PHE A 223 29.09 -0.98 10.10
CA PHE A 223 29.06 -1.01 8.64
C PHE A 223 30.45 -1.27 8.00
N SER A 224 31.52 -1.30 8.79
CA SER A 224 32.91 -1.38 8.28
C SER A 224 33.21 -2.63 7.44
N ASN A 225 32.43 -3.70 7.59
CA ASN A 225 32.59 -4.97 6.88
C ASN A 225 31.28 -5.45 6.24
N THR A 226 30.39 -4.53 5.85
CA THR A 226 29.10 -4.87 5.23
C THR A 226 29.16 -4.72 3.71
N ASN A 227 28.51 -5.65 3.01
CA ASN A 227 28.23 -5.56 1.58
C ASN A 227 26.72 -5.64 1.37
N ARG A 228 26.14 -4.94 0.37
CA ARG A 228 24.69 -4.96 0.03
C ARG A 228 24.05 -6.37 -0.03
N THR A 229 24.84 -7.40 -0.32
CA THR A 229 24.37 -8.79 -0.46
C THR A 229 24.84 -9.75 0.64
N ASN A 230 25.73 -9.29 1.52
CA ASN A 230 26.28 -10.08 2.61
C ASN A 230 26.60 -9.21 3.82
N HIS A 231 25.69 -9.21 4.79
CA HIS A 231 25.83 -8.49 6.05
C HIS A 231 24.89 -9.08 7.10
N PRO A 232 25.23 -9.01 8.39
CA PRO A 232 24.30 -9.36 9.46
C PRO A 232 23.12 -8.38 9.50
N ALA A 233 22.08 -8.75 10.26
CA ALA A 233 21.04 -7.79 10.61
C ALA A 233 21.64 -6.65 11.46
N ILE A 234 21.19 -5.42 11.19
CA ILE A 234 21.58 -4.21 11.91
C ILE A 234 20.31 -3.51 12.35
N ILE A 235 20.14 -3.35 13.66
CA ILE A 235 19.02 -2.63 14.25
C ILE A 235 19.57 -1.54 15.16
N LYS A 236 19.16 -0.29 14.92
CA LYS A 236 19.62 0.89 15.66
C LYS A 236 18.43 1.78 16.02
N VAL A 237 18.29 2.09 17.30
CA VAL A 237 17.33 3.08 17.79
C VAL A 237 18.00 4.45 17.73
N ILE A 238 17.55 5.32 16.82
CA ILE A 238 18.08 6.67 16.59
C ILE A 238 17.41 7.67 17.54
N LEU A 239 16.08 7.61 17.66
CA LEU A 239 15.30 8.41 18.60
C LEU A 239 14.50 7.50 19.53
N GLU A 240 14.53 7.83 20.83
CA GLU A 240 13.81 7.10 21.86
C GLU A 240 13.02 8.06 22.74
N ASN A 241 11.69 7.90 22.77
CA ASN A 241 10.83 8.65 23.67
C ASN A 241 10.78 7.98 25.06
N LYS A 242 11.91 8.03 25.79
CA LYS A 242 12.09 7.36 27.08
C LYS A 242 11.08 7.77 28.14
N GLU A 243 10.59 9.01 28.07
CA GLU A 243 9.69 9.61 29.04
C GLU A 243 8.21 9.45 28.65
N MET A 244 7.90 8.79 27.53
CA MET A 244 6.54 8.63 26.98
C MET A 244 5.78 9.97 26.85
N VAL A 245 6.51 11.05 26.53
CA VAL A 245 5.93 12.40 26.47
C VAL A 245 5.09 12.55 25.21
N GLU A 246 3.83 12.95 25.37
CA GLU A 246 2.88 13.20 24.26
C GLU A 246 3.39 14.21 23.23
N ASN A 247 4.07 15.26 23.70
CA ASN A 247 4.61 16.33 22.87
C ASN A 247 6.08 16.12 22.48
N GLY A 248 6.66 14.96 22.79
CA GLY A 248 8.03 14.60 22.41
C GLY A 248 8.15 14.23 20.92
N LEU A 249 9.20 13.48 20.59
CA LEU A 249 9.40 12.89 19.27
C LEU A 249 8.95 11.42 19.28
N PRO A 250 8.37 10.91 18.18
CA PRO A 250 8.17 9.48 18.00
C PRO A 250 9.50 8.71 18.02
N HIS A 251 9.43 7.40 18.31
CA HIS A 251 10.62 6.54 18.14
C HIS A 251 11.04 6.53 16.66
N LEU A 252 12.36 6.50 16.42
CA LEU A 252 12.92 6.31 15.10
C LEU A 252 13.92 5.15 15.15
N ILE A 253 13.62 4.08 14.44
CA ILE A 253 14.41 2.85 14.42
C ILE A 253 14.87 2.58 12.99
N TYR A 254 16.18 2.47 12.81
CA TYR A 254 16.79 1.98 11.57
C TYR A 254 16.93 0.47 11.62
N ILE A 255 16.56 -0.20 10.53
CA ILE A 255 16.66 -1.64 10.36
C ILE A 255 17.28 -1.93 8.99
N SER A 256 18.31 -2.76 8.99
CA SER A 256 18.79 -3.46 7.81
C SER A 256 18.76 -4.95 8.12
N ARG A 257 18.00 -5.71 7.34
CA ARG A 257 17.81 -7.16 7.58
C ARG A 257 19.06 -7.95 7.21
N GLU A 258 19.26 -9.13 7.79
CA GLU A 258 20.38 -9.96 7.36
C GLU A 258 20.23 -10.40 5.90
N LYS A 259 21.31 -10.26 5.12
CA LYS A 259 21.41 -10.81 3.77
C LYS A 259 22.62 -11.71 3.64
N ARG A 260 22.45 -12.80 2.90
CA ARG A 260 23.51 -13.75 2.58
C ARG A 260 23.53 -14.05 1.08
N PRO A 261 24.71 -14.27 0.47
CA PRO A 261 24.80 -14.57 -0.95
C PRO A 261 23.97 -15.79 -1.32
N LYS A 262 23.28 -15.72 -2.47
CA LYS A 262 22.44 -16.79 -3.05
C LYS A 262 21.21 -17.19 -2.21
N GLN A 263 20.91 -16.47 -1.13
CA GLN A 263 19.69 -16.70 -0.36
C GLN A 263 18.56 -15.79 -0.87
N PRO A 264 17.36 -16.33 -1.16
CA PRO A 264 16.23 -15.50 -1.54
C PRO A 264 15.82 -14.62 -0.37
N HIS A 265 15.59 -13.34 -0.62
CA HIS A 265 15.18 -12.37 0.40
C HIS A 265 13.81 -11.76 0.11
N HIS A 266 13.11 -12.18 -0.95
CA HIS A 266 11.73 -11.77 -1.23
C HIS A 266 11.49 -10.25 -1.32
N PHE A 267 12.50 -9.48 -1.76
CA PHE A 267 12.41 -8.03 -2.01
C PHE A 267 11.69 -7.27 -0.88
N LYS A 268 10.72 -6.40 -1.21
CA LYS A 268 9.97 -5.59 -0.25
C LYS A 268 9.11 -6.45 0.70
N ALA A 269 8.47 -7.51 0.21
CA ALA A 269 7.68 -8.43 1.05
C ALA A 269 8.48 -8.97 2.25
N GLY A 270 9.72 -9.41 2.00
CA GLY A 270 10.60 -9.91 3.05
C GLY A 270 11.05 -8.80 4.02
N ALA A 271 11.29 -7.58 3.53
CA ALA A 271 11.65 -6.44 4.38
C ALA A 271 10.49 -6.07 5.32
N MET A 272 9.27 -6.03 4.78
CA MET A 272 8.04 -5.80 5.54
C MET A 272 7.77 -6.91 6.58
N ASN A 273 8.08 -8.17 6.27
CA ASN A 273 7.98 -9.26 7.22
C ASN A 273 9.00 -9.14 8.36
N VAL A 274 10.24 -8.74 8.08
CA VAL A 274 11.24 -8.44 9.12
C VAL A 274 10.76 -7.27 10.00
N LEU A 275 10.31 -6.17 9.40
CA LEU A 275 9.74 -5.02 10.11
C LEU A 275 8.62 -5.45 11.06
N THR A 276 7.73 -6.34 10.60
CA THR A 276 6.59 -6.83 11.38
C THR A 276 7.00 -7.67 12.58
N ARG A 277 8.04 -8.50 12.44
CA ARG A 277 8.61 -9.27 13.55
C ARG A 277 9.33 -8.38 14.55
N VAL A 278 10.19 -7.49 14.07
CA VAL A 278 10.99 -6.60 14.92
C VAL A 278 10.09 -5.63 15.68
N SER A 279 9.17 -4.94 15.01
CA SER A 279 8.19 -4.05 15.68
C SER A 279 7.29 -4.82 16.64
N GLY A 280 6.92 -6.07 16.31
CA GLY A 280 6.17 -6.95 17.19
C GLY A 280 6.88 -7.25 18.52
N LEU A 281 8.21 -7.14 18.58
CA LEU A 281 8.98 -7.28 19.82
C LEU A 281 9.21 -5.94 20.54
N ILE A 282 9.43 -4.86 19.78
CA ILE A 282 9.86 -3.57 20.35
C ILE A 282 8.67 -2.75 20.85
N THR A 283 7.61 -2.59 20.05
CA THR A 283 6.47 -1.70 20.37
C THR A 283 5.14 -2.44 20.38
N ASN A 284 5.04 -3.50 19.58
CA ASN A 284 3.86 -4.33 19.40
C ASN A 284 2.56 -3.53 19.14
N ALA A 285 2.63 -2.49 18.29
CA ALA A 285 1.47 -1.64 18.04
C ALA A 285 0.34 -2.42 17.33
N PRO A 286 -0.94 -2.26 17.71
CA PRO A 286 -2.04 -3.01 17.09
C PRO A 286 -2.28 -2.66 15.61
N PHE A 287 -1.79 -1.51 15.16
CA PHE A 287 -1.90 -1.03 13.78
C PHE A 287 -0.54 -0.68 13.19
N MET A 288 -0.40 -0.87 11.89
CA MET A 288 0.83 -0.58 11.15
C MET A 288 0.49 0.24 9.91
N LEU A 289 1.18 1.36 9.69
CA LEU A 289 1.13 2.13 8.46
C LEU A 289 2.35 1.76 7.61
N ASN A 290 2.19 1.37 6.36
CA ASN A 290 3.32 1.23 5.45
C ASN A 290 3.34 2.33 4.38
N VAL A 291 4.54 2.85 4.12
CA VAL A 291 4.80 3.97 3.22
C VAL A 291 6.10 3.71 2.47
N ASP A 292 6.13 4.04 1.19
CA ASP A 292 7.37 4.03 0.39
C ASP A 292 8.22 5.26 0.69
N CYS A 293 9.53 5.17 0.48
CA CYS A 293 10.45 6.28 0.79
C CYS A 293 10.15 7.56 0.01
N ASP A 294 9.47 7.47 -1.14
CA ASP A 294 9.08 8.56 -2.02
C ASP A 294 7.67 9.11 -1.76
N MET A 295 7.00 8.66 -0.69
CA MET A 295 5.65 9.08 -0.30
C MET A 295 5.68 9.83 1.03
N PHE A 296 5.28 11.10 1.02
CA PHE A 296 5.22 11.94 2.22
C PHE A 296 3.78 12.27 2.65
N VAL A 297 3.62 12.65 3.90
CA VAL A 297 2.33 13.04 4.49
C VAL A 297 1.92 14.44 4.01
N ASN A 298 0.75 14.52 3.41
CA ASN A 298 0.15 15.78 2.98
C ASN A 298 -1.01 16.23 3.91
N ASN A 299 -1.67 15.28 4.60
CA ASN A 299 -2.65 15.57 5.65
C ASN A 299 -2.14 15.05 7.00
N PRO A 300 -1.80 15.93 7.96
CA PRO A 300 -1.20 15.51 9.24
C PRO A 300 -2.15 14.70 10.12
N LYS A 301 -3.47 14.77 9.89
CA LYS A 301 -4.49 14.04 10.66
C LYS A 301 -4.80 12.67 10.09
N ILE A 302 -4.07 12.19 9.09
CA ILE A 302 -4.36 10.94 8.37
C ILE A 302 -4.47 9.72 9.31
N VAL A 303 -3.65 9.63 10.35
CA VAL A 303 -3.74 8.54 11.33
C VAL A 303 -5.08 8.55 12.05
N GLN A 304 -5.58 9.74 12.43
CA GLN A 304 -6.89 9.87 13.06
C GLN A 304 -8.02 9.46 12.11
N HIS A 305 -7.94 9.83 10.82
CA HIS A 305 -8.89 9.41 9.80
C HIS A 305 -8.90 7.88 9.62
N ALA A 306 -7.73 7.24 9.59
CA ALA A 306 -7.63 5.78 9.52
C ALA A 306 -8.21 5.11 10.78
N MET A 307 -7.93 5.66 11.96
CA MET A 307 -8.46 5.15 13.23
C MET A 307 -9.98 5.27 13.33
N CYS A 308 -10.60 6.30 12.74
CA CYS A 308 -12.06 6.40 12.64
C CYS A 308 -12.67 5.17 11.96
N ILE A 309 -11.97 4.58 10.98
CA ILE A 309 -12.42 3.40 10.24
C ILE A 309 -12.05 2.11 10.98
N LEU A 310 -10.82 2.02 11.48
CA LEU A 310 -10.28 0.80 12.08
C LEU A 310 -10.80 0.50 13.50
N LEU A 311 -11.30 1.52 14.21
CA LEU A 311 -11.86 1.39 15.55
C LEU A 311 -13.39 1.37 15.59
N ASP A 312 -14.07 1.59 14.46
CA ASP A 312 -15.54 1.59 14.47
C ASP A 312 -16.08 0.19 14.79
N SER A 313 -16.87 0.11 15.86
CA SER A 313 -17.46 -1.11 16.39
C SER A 313 -18.81 -1.46 15.74
N ARG A 314 -19.30 -0.63 14.80
CA ARG A 314 -20.62 -0.77 14.18
C ARG A 314 -20.62 -1.46 12.82
N GLY A 315 -19.47 -1.63 12.20
CA GLY A 315 -19.38 -2.39 10.96
C GLY A 315 -19.76 -3.86 11.18
N GLU A 316 -20.52 -4.45 10.23
CA GLU A 316 -20.93 -5.87 10.30
C GLU A 316 -19.73 -6.85 10.36
N LYS A 317 -18.58 -6.45 9.80
CA LYS A 317 -17.29 -7.17 9.91
C LYS A 317 -16.16 -6.17 10.17
N GLU A 318 -15.15 -6.57 10.92
CA GLU A 318 -13.98 -5.72 11.16
C GLU A 318 -13.20 -5.43 9.85
N VAL A 319 -12.62 -4.23 9.75
CA VAL A 319 -11.77 -3.81 8.63
C VAL A 319 -10.34 -4.32 8.86
N ALA A 320 -9.78 -5.01 7.88
CA ALA A 320 -8.40 -5.52 7.91
C ALA A 320 -7.37 -4.43 7.61
N PHE A 321 -7.64 -3.61 6.59
CA PHE A 321 -6.78 -2.51 6.20
C PHE A 321 -7.54 -1.35 5.58
N VAL A 322 -6.93 -0.17 5.66
CA VAL A 322 -7.43 1.08 5.10
C VAL A 322 -6.43 1.58 4.06
N GLN A 323 -6.84 1.62 2.80
CA GLN A 323 -6.02 2.09 1.68
C GLN A 323 -6.26 3.58 1.45
N CYS A 324 -5.20 4.37 1.38
CA CYS A 324 -5.25 5.75 0.90
C CYS A 324 -4.77 5.79 -0.56
N PRO A 325 -5.48 6.47 -1.49
CA PRO A 325 -5.00 6.67 -2.85
C PRO A 325 -3.61 7.30 -2.89
N GLN A 326 -2.79 6.86 -3.84
CA GLN A 326 -1.53 7.54 -4.14
C GLN A 326 -1.85 8.75 -5.02
N GLN A 327 -1.25 9.89 -4.69
CA GLN A 327 -1.28 11.07 -5.54
C GLN A 327 0.16 11.51 -5.79
N PHE A 328 0.40 12.02 -6.99
CA PHE A 328 1.74 12.33 -7.43
C PHE A 328 1.95 13.82 -7.69
N TYR A 329 3.15 14.31 -7.36
CA TYR A 329 3.62 15.65 -7.73
C TYR A 329 4.66 15.55 -8.85
N ALA A 330 5.09 16.71 -9.38
CA ALA A 330 6.07 16.82 -10.45
C ALA A 330 5.72 16.03 -11.73
N THR A 331 4.43 15.78 -11.97
CA THR A 331 3.95 15.12 -13.18
C THR A 331 4.06 16.08 -14.37
N LEU A 332 4.41 15.55 -15.55
CA LEU A 332 4.31 16.30 -16.80
C LEU A 332 2.88 16.83 -16.96
N LYS A 333 2.75 18.10 -17.39
CA LYS A 333 1.45 18.78 -17.52
C LYS A 333 0.44 17.98 -18.34
N ASP A 334 0.91 17.33 -19.40
CA ASP A 334 0.08 16.56 -20.33
C ASP A 334 -0.01 15.06 -19.97
N ASP A 335 0.68 14.63 -18.91
CA ASP A 335 0.76 13.24 -18.42
C ASP A 335 0.76 12.18 -19.54
N PRO A 336 1.73 12.22 -20.49
CA PRO A 336 1.72 11.34 -21.67
C PRO A 336 1.85 9.85 -21.31
N PHE A 337 2.28 9.56 -20.08
CA PHE A 337 2.50 8.23 -19.56
C PHE A 337 1.32 7.72 -18.71
N GLY A 338 0.36 8.58 -18.38
CA GLY A 338 -0.78 8.23 -17.52
C GLY A 338 -0.39 7.96 -16.06
N ASN A 339 0.74 8.52 -15.59
CA ASN A 339 1.31 8.25 -14.28
C ASN A 339 0.45 8.81 -13.14
N GLN A 340 -0.40 9.81 -13.41
CA GLN A 340 -1.33 10.32 -12.39
C GLN A 340 -2.39 9.29 -11.98
N MET A 341 -2.66 8.28 -12.84
CA MET A 341 -3.66 7.25 -12.59
C MET A 341 -5.05 7.83 -12.22
N THR A 342 -5.35 9.03 -12.73
CA THR A 342 -6.55 9.81 -12.36
C THR A 342 -7.85 9.00 -12.54
N ILE A 343 -7.92 8.17 -13.58
CA ILE A 343 -9.09 7.31 -13.84
C ILE A 343 -9.29 6.29 -12.72
N LEU A 344 -8.20 5.65 -12.28
CA LEU A 344 -8.23 4.65 -11.20
C LEU A 344 -8.76 5.29 -9.91
N TYR A 345 -8.16 6.40 -9.48
CA TYR A 345 -8.47 6.97 -8.18
C TYR A 345 -9.80 7.73 -8.15
N LYS A 346 -10.17 8.46 -9.21
CA LYS A 346 -11.40 9.26 -9.21
C LYS A 346 -12.66 8.46 -9.55
N TYR A 347 -12.55 7.45 -10.43
CA TYR A 347 -13.74 6.78 -10.98
C TYR A 347 -13.87 5.31 -10.57
N LEU A 348 -12.77 4.58 -10.39
CA LEU A 348 -12.81 3.15 -10.11
C LEU A 348 -12.78 2.84 -8.61
N MET A 349 -11.94 3.54 -7.84
CA MET A 349 -11.75 3.26 -6.41
C MET A 349 -13.04 3.39 -5.59
N ALA A 350 -13.91 4.36 -5.91
CA ALA A 350 -15.21 4.47 -5.24
C ALA A 350 -16.08 3.22 -5.47
N GLY A 351 -16.03 2.66 -6.68
CA GLY A 351 -16.77 1.44 -7.00
C GLY A 351 -16.22 0.20 -6.31
N LEU A 352 -14.89 0.06 -6.23
CA LEU A 352 -14.22 -0.97 -5.42
C LEU A 352 -14.54 -0.83 -3.93
N ALA A 353 -14.58 0.40 -3.42
CA ALA A 353 -14.94 0.68 -2.03
C ALA A 353 -16.35 0.18 -1.70
N GLY A 354 -17.29 0.13 -2.65
CA GLY A 354 -18.62 -0.42 -2.42
C GLY A 354 -18.76 -1.95 -2.59
N LEU A 355 -17.65 -2.66 -2.82
CA LEU A 355 -17.56 -4.11 -2.82
C LEU A 355 -17.07 -4.62 -1.44
N GLN A 356 -16.13 -5.55 -1.41
CA GLN A 356 -15.46 -6.01 -0.18
C GLN A 356 -14.39 -5.00 0.28
N GLY A 357 -13.97 -4.11 -0.62
CA GLY A 357 -13.10 -2.97 -0.38
C GLY A 357 -12.03 -2.83 -1.48
N PRO A 358 -11.20 -1.77 -1.46
CA PRO A 358 -10.09 -1.64 -2.40
C PRO A 358 -9.01 -2.71 -2.15
N PHE A 359 -8.29 -3.08 -3.21
CA PHE A 359 -7.06 -3.86 -3.09
C PHE A 359 -5.96 -3.08 -2.34
N TYR A 360 -5.02 -3.82 -1.74
CA TYR A 360 -3.81 -3.22 -1.15
C TYR A 360 -2.83 -2.83 -2.26
N GLY A 361 -2.49 -1.53 -2.33
CA GLY A 361 -1.68 -0.94 -3.41
C GLY A 361 -0.20 -0.72 -3.06
N GLY A 362 0.33 -1.45 -2.07
CA GLY A 362 1.77 -1.49 -1.77
C GLY A 362 2.29 -0.36 -0.88
N THR A 363 1.54 0.72 -0.69
CA THR A 363 1.93 1.91 0.09
C THR A 363 0.70 2.67 0.58
N ASN A 364 0.88 3.62 1.49
CA ASN A 364 -0.16 4.48 2.06
C ASN A 364 -1.33 3.69 2.67
N CYS A 365 -1.02 2.59 3.34
CA CYS A 365 -2.01 1.64 3.84
C CYS A 365 -1.83 1.37 5.34
N PHE A 366 -2.94 1.44 6.07
CA PHE A 366 -2.99 1.09 7.49
C PHE A 366 -3.51 -0.34 7.64
N HIS A 367 -2.71 -1.22 8.21
CA HIS A 367 -3.02 -2.62 8.44
C HIS A 367 -3.29 -2.89 9.92
N ARG A 368 -4.20 -3.82 10.19
CA ARG A 368 -4.38 -4.40 11.53
C ARG A 368 -3.38 -5.53 11.76
N ARG A 369 -2.55 -5.43 12.80
CA ARG A 369 -1.49 -6.40 13.10
C ARG A 369 -1.99 -7.84 13.24
N LYS A 370 -3.11 -8.05 13.94
CA LYS A 370 -3.70 -9.39 14.10
C LYS A 370 -4.09 -10.05 12.77
N VAL A 371 -4.48 -9.26 11.77
CA VAL A 371 -4.77 -9.78 10.42
C VAL A 371 -3.48 -10.14 9.70
N MET A 372 -2.41 -9.36 9.86
CA MET A 372 -1.08 -9.73 9.37
C MET A 372 -0.57 -11.02 10.02
N TYR A 373 -0.90 -11.28 11.29
CA TYR A 373 -0.63 -12.57 11.96
C TYR A 373 -1.51 -13.74 11.47
N GLY A 374 -2.33 -13.49 10.44
CA GLY A 374 -3.04 -14.49 9.70
C GLY A 374 -4.36 -14.93 10.33
N LEU A 375 -4.89 -14.17 11.29
CA LEU A 375 -6.22 -14.38 11.88
C LEU A 375 -7.30 -14.27 10.80
N SER A 376 -8.29 -15.16 10.80
CA SER A 376 -9.47 -15.08 9.92
C SER A 376 -10.63 -14.34 10.58
N SER A 377 -11.63 -13.92 9.80
CA SER A 377 -12.83 -13.26 10.35
C SER A 377 -13.59 -14.17 11.32
N ASP A 378 -13.65 -15.48 11.04
CA ASP A 378 -14.40 -16.43 11.87
C ASP A 378 -13.71 -16.70 13.21
N ASP A 379 -12.37 -16.63 13.25
CA ASP A 379 -11.63 -16.77 14.51
C ASP A 379 -12.00 -15.63 15.49
N VAL A 380 -12.42 -14.48 14.97
CA VAL A 380 -12.91 -13.36 15.77
C VAL A 380 -14.35 -13.57 16.23
N GLU A 381 -15.22 -14.08 15.35
CA GLU A 381 -16.65 -14.28 15.64
C GLU A 381 -16.91 -15.48 16.56
N ASN A 382 -16.19 -16.59 16.36
CA ASN A 382 -16.40 -17.85 17.10
C ASN A 382 -15.50 -17.99 18.35
N GLY A 383 -14.59 -17.03 18.57
CA GLY A 383 -13.52 -17.13 19.56
C GLY A 383 -12.38 -18.03 19.04
N SER A 384 -11.14 -17.54 19.13
CA SER A 384 -9.99 -18.28 18.61
C SER A 384 -9.80 -19.60 19.37
N ASN A 385 -9.79 -20.73 18.67
CA ASN A 385 -9.26 -21.97 19.24
C ASN A 385 -7.82 -21.71 19.70
N LYS A 386 -7.52 -22.06 20.95
CA LYS A 386 -6.20 -21.82 21.53
C LYS A 386 -5.19 -22.70 20.80
N LEU A 387 -4.35 -22.08 19.96
CA LEU A 387 -3.31 -22.78 19.21
C LEU A 387 -2.36 -23.47 20.19
N SER A 388 -1.98 -24.70 19.86
CA SER A 388 -0.93 -25.42 20.60
C SER A 388 0.42 -24.71 20.43
N GLU A 389 1.36 -24.96 21.36
CA GLU A 389 2.69 -24.36 21.29
C GLU A 389 3.45 -24.78 20.02
N GLU A 390 3.24 -26.02 19.56
CA GLU A 390 3.84 -26.54 18.32
C GLU A 390 3.30 -25.81 17.08
N GLU A 391 1.99 -25.59 17.00
CA GLU A 391 1.38 -24.81 15.91
C GLU A 391 1.85 -23.36 15.91
N LEU A 392 2.02 -22.75 17.09
CA LEU A 392 2.56 -21.39 17.22
C LEU A 392 4.00 -21.31 16.70
N LYS A 393 4.85 -22.29 17.02
CA LYS A 393 6.24 -22.36 16.51
C LYS A 393 6.29 -22.61 15.01
N GLN A 394 5.44 -23.48 14.48
CA GLN A 394 5.32 -23.73 13.05
C GLN A 394 4.81 -22.48 12.29
N LYS A 395 3.97 -21.67 12.93
CA LYS A 395 3.40 -20.47 12.32
C LYS A 395 4.35 -19.28 12.39
N PHE A 396 4.92 -19.00 13.54
CA PHE A 396 5.66 -17.75 13.82
C PHE A 396 7.18 -17.90 13.96
N GLY A 397 7.70 -19.13 13.99
CA GLY A 397 9.13 -19.43 14.16
C GLY A 397 9.51 -19.77 15.60
N ALA A 398 10.80 -20.01 15.84
CA ALA A 398 11.28 -20.57 17.10
C ALA A 398 11.40 -19.58 18.28
N SER A 399 11.25 -18.27 18.04
CA SER A 399 11.38 -17.26 19.11
C SER A 399 10.20 -17.32 20.08
N ASN A 400 10.46 -17.73 21.31
CA ASN A 400 9.46 -17.75 22.38
C ASN A 400 8.97 -16.34 22.74
N GLU A 401 9.84 -15.33 22.68
CA GLU A 401 9.46 -13.95 22.98
C GLU A 401 8.55 -13.36 21.89
N LEU A 402 8.82 -13.66 20.61
CA LEU A 402 7.93 -13.26 19.53
C LEU A 402 6.58 -13.97 19.67
N ILE A 403 6.57 -15.27 19.95
CA ILE A 403 5.32 -16.03 20.17
C ILE A 403 4.50 -15.41 21.31
N LYS A 404 5.13 -15.09 22.45
CA LYS A 404 4.43 -14.42 23.58
C LYS A 404 3.81 -13.10 23.14
N SER A 405 4.55 -12.27 22.39
CA SER A 405 4.05 -10.98 21.89
C SER A 405 2.89 -11.15 20.90
N VAL A 406 2.98 -12.14 20.01
CA VAL A 406 1.91 -12.48 19.06
C VAL A 406 0.66 -12.95 19.81
N VAL A 407 0.79 -13.87 20.78
CA VAL A 407 -0.34 -14.37 21.58
C VAL A 407 -1.02 -13.21 22.31
N HIS A 408 -0.24 -12.31 22.91
CA HIS A 408 -0.75 -11.11 23.57
C HIS A 408 -1.59 -10.24 22.61
N THR A 409 -1.11 -10.05 21.38
CA THR A 409 -1.83 -9.33 20.31
C THR A 409 -3.13 -10.02 19.91
N LEU A 410 -3.11 -11.35 19.77
CA LEU A 410 -4.28 -12.15 19.36
C LEU A 410 -5.35 -12.20 20.46
N GLU A 411 -4.94 -12.24 21.73
CA GLU A 411 -5.83 -12.25 22.89
C GLU A 411 -6.38 -10.87 23.28
N ARG A 412 -6.08 -9.81 22.51
CA ARG A 412 -6.54 -8.42 22.73
C ARG A 412 -6.16 -7.87 24.11
N ARG A 413 -5.10 -8.36 24.74
CA ARG A 413 -4.61 -7.79 26.00
C ARG A 413 -3.96 -6.44 25.70
N THR A 414 -4.05 -5.48 26.62
CA THR A 414 -3.29 -4.23 26.51
C THR A 414 -1.81 -4.52 26.72
N TYR A 415 -0.97 -4.08 25.79
CA TYR A 415 0.47 -4.26 25.89
C TYR A 415 0.98 -3.14 26.78
N SER A 416 1.45 -3.47 27.99
CA SER A 416 2.11 -2.50 28.84
C SER A 416 3.59 -2.45 28.43
N PRO A 417 4.11 -1.29 27.97
CA PRO A 417 5.53 -1.17 27.62
C PRO A 417 6.46 -1.16 28.84
N SER A 418 5.92 -1.30 30.06
CA SER A 418 6.62 -1.07 31.33
C SER A 418 7.74 -2.07 31.67
N ASP A 419 7.88 -3.19 30.94
CA ASP A 419 8.86 -4.24 31.24
C ASP A 419 9.89 -4.51 30.12
N ILE A 420 10.08 -3.55 29.19
CA ILE A 420 11.01 -3.75 28.06
C ILE A 420 12.44 -3.43 28.48
N ASN A 421 13.23 -4.47 28.76
CA ASN A 421 14.69 -4.34 28.72
C ASN A 421 15.13 -4.16 27.26
N VAL A 422 15.30 -2.90 26.84
CA VAL A 422 15.63 -2.50 25.47
C VAL A 422 16.79 -3.32 24.90
N LYS A 423 17.83 -3.61 25.69
CA LYS A 423 18.99 -4.38 25.23
C LYS A 423 18.62 -5.83 24.90
N LYS A 424 17.88 -6.50 25.79
CA LYS A 424 17.39 -7.87 25.57
C LYS A 424 16.43 -7.94 24.38
N THR A 425 15.56 -6.93 24.24
CA THR A 425 14.62 -6.85 23.12
C THR A 425 15.33 -6.62 21.79
N VAL A 426 16.41 -5.83 21.76
CA VAL A 426 17.23 -5.62 20.56
C VAL A 426 18.01 -6.89 20.18
N GLU A 427 18.54 -7.64 21.15
CA GLU A 427 19.20 -8.93 20.88
C GLU A 427 18.22 -9.94 20.23
N GLU A 428 17.01 -10.05 20.77
CA GLU A 428 15.97 -10.90 20.20
C GLU A 428 15.46 -10.37 18.85
N ALA A 429 15.35 -9.05 18.70
CA ALA A 429 15.00 -8.41 17.44
C ALA A 429 16.00 -8.75 16.32
N ASN A 430 17.30 -8.77 16.64
CA ASN A 430 18.33 -9.21 15.69
C ASN A 430 18.14 -10.68 15.30
N HIS A 431 17.80 -11.55 16.27
CA HIS A 431 17.53 -12.96 16.00
C HIS A 431 16.34 -13.17 15.03
N VAL A 432 15.23 -12.47 15.24
CA VAL A 432 14.06 -12.58 14.33
C VAL A 432 14.24 -11.86 13.00
N ALA A 433 15.23 -10.98 12.87
CA ALA A 433 15.62 -10.31 11.63
C ALA A 433 16.61 -11.13 10.77
N CYS A 434 17.09 -12.27 11.28
CA CYS A 434 17.98 -13.16 10.55
C CYS A 434 17.32 -13.77 9.31
N TYR A 435 18.11 -13.98 8.25
CA TYR A 435 17.61 -14.51 6.97
C TYR A 435 16.96 -15.90 7.12
N GLY A 436 17.52 -16.73 8.02
CA GLY A 436 17.08 -18.11 8.22
C GLY A 436 15.89 -18.27 9.17
N TYR A 437 15.42 -17.18 9.79
CA TYR A 437 14.35 -17.24 10.79
C TYR A 437 13.02 -17.78 10.20
N GLU A 438 12.79 -17.54 8.91
CA GLU A 438 11.57 -17.93 8.22
C GLU A 438 11.57 -19.41 7.79
N TYR A 439 12.71 -20.11 7.90
CA TYR A 439 12.82 -21.52 7.52
C TYR A 439 12.02 -22.40 8.47
N GLY A 440 11.09 -23.17 7.91
CA GLY A 440 10.15 -24.01 8.67
C GLY A 440 8.96 -23.25 9.26
N ALA A 441 8.94 -21.91 9.18
CA ALA A 441 7.83 -21.08 9.61
C ALA A 441 6.83 -20.78 8.47
N SER A 442 5.71 -20.17 8.82
CA SER A 442 4.63 -19.79 7.88
C SER A 442 4.68 -18.34 7.40
N TRP A 443 5.76 -17.62 7.72
CA TRP A 443 6.04 -16.27 7.22
C TRP A 443 6.08 -16.25 5.69
N GLY A 444 5.38 -15.28 5.11
CA GLY A 444 5.19 -15.12 3.66
C GLY A 444 4.31 -16.17 2.99
N LYS A 445 3.81 -17.17 3.73
CA LYS A 445 2.93 -18.23 3.20
C LYS A 445 1.52 -18.16 3.74
N GLN A 446 1.37 -17.82 5.02
CA GLN A 446 0.09 -17.67 5.71
C GLN A 446 0.03 -16.44 6.63
N VAL A 447 1.21 -15.94 7.00
CA VAL A 447 1.44 -14.83 7.94
C VAL A 447 2.31 -13.78 7.26
N GLY A 448 2.01 -12.51 7.52
CA GLY A 448 2.74 -11.36 6.99
C GLY A 448 2.37 -11.02 5.55
N TRP A 449 3.31 -10.40 4.84
CA TRP A 449 3.25 -10.05 3.43
C TRP A 449 3.55 -11.29 2.61
N MET A 450 2.68 -11.59 1.66
CA MET A 450 2.64 -12.87 0.95
C MET A 450 3.73 -12.98 -0.11
N TYR A 451 4.46 -14.08 -0.13
CA TYR A 451 5.46 -14.40 -1.13
C TYR A 451 4.84 -15.13 -2.32
N GLY A 452 5.56 -15.14 -3.44
CA GLY A 452 5.19 -15.94 -4.62
C GLY A 452 4.73 -15.12 -5.83
N SER A 453 4.61 -13.81 -5.68
CA SER A 453 4.43 -12.88 -6.81
C SER A 453 5.32 -11.64 -6.64
N ILE A 454 5.69 -11.02 -7.76
CA ILE A 454 6.34 -9.69 -7.80
C ILE A 454 5.32 -8.60 -7.42
N ALA A 455 4.02 -8.87 -7.56
CA ALA A 455 2.94 -8.02 -7.05
C ALA A 455 2.48 -8.58 -5.70
N GLU A 456 3.36 -8.58 -4.70
CA GLU A 456 3.06 -9.10 -3.37
C GLU A 456 1.93 -8.34 -2.68
N ASP A 457 1.75 -7.07 -3.04
CA ASP A 457 0.76 -6.16 -2.50
C ASP A 457 -0.66 -6.64 -2.85
N ILE A 458 -0.93 -6.83 -4.14
CA ILE A 458 -2.19 -7.38 -4.63
C ILE A 458 -2.44 -8.78 -4.06
N LEU A 459 -1.41 -9.62 -4.02
CA LEU A 459 -1.52 -10.97 -3.46
C LEU A 459 -1.83 -10.97 -1.95
N THR A 460 -1.22 -10.05 -1.20
CA THR A 460 -1.45 -9.90 0.24
C THR A 460 -2.87 -9.41 0.51
N GLY A 461 -3.34 -8.40 -0.23
CA GLY A 461 -4.73 -7.93 -0.15
C GLY A 461 -5.73 -9.03 -0.50
N LEU A 462 -5.49 -9.77 -1.59
CA LEU A 462 -6.34 -10.89 -2.02
C LEU A 462 -6.45 -11.95 -0.93
N THR A 463 -5.31 -12.33 -0.33
CA THR A 463 -5.27 -13.32 0.75
C THR A 463 -6.08 -12.88 1.97
N MET A 464 -6.11 -11.58 2.29
CA MET A 464 -6.95 -11.06 3.37
C MET A 464 -8.45 -11.13 3.02
N HIS A 465 -8.81 -10.76 1.80
CA HIS A 465 -10.20 -10.84 1.34
C HIS A 465 -10.70 -12.28 1.23
N GLU A 466 -9.87 -13.22 0.79
CA GLU A 466 -10.16 -14.65 0.76
C GLU A 466 -10.42 -15.23 2.17
N LYS A 467 -9.80 -14.65 3.20
CA LYS A 467 -10.09 -14.96 4.62
C LYS A 467 -11.38 -14.32 5.15
N GLY A 468 -12.09 -13.57 4.32
CA GLY A 468 -13.38 -12.95 4.62
C GLY A 468 -13.30 -11.53 5.21
N TRP A 469 -12.10 -10.95 5.30
CA TRP A 469 -11.91 -9.58 5.77
C TRP A 469 -12.38 -8.55 4.74
N ARG A 470 -12.76 -7.37 5.22
CA ARG A 470 -13.04 -6.20 4.37
C ARG A 470 -11.89 -5.20 4.42
N SER A 471 -11.77 -4.39 3.39
CA SER A 471 -10.93 -3.20 3.37
C SER A 471 -11.78 -1.96 3.13
N GLU A 472 -11.24 -0.79 3.46
CA GLU A 472 -11.93 0.49 3.23
C GLU A 472 -10.99 1.49 2.57
N LEU A 473 -11.57 2.37 1.76
CA LEU A 473 -10.86 3.48 1.13
C LEU A 473 -10.89 4.69 2.06
N CYS A 474 -9.75 5.37 2.25
CA CYS A 474 -9.68 6.62 3.00
C CYS A 474 -9.23 7.75 2.09
N THR A 475 -10.16 8.66 1.79
CA THR A 475 -9.95 9.84 0.94
C THR A 475 -10.28 11.11 1.72
N PRO A 476 -9.45 11.50 2.70
CA PRO A 476 -9.68 12.74 3.43
C PRO A 476 -9.45 13.95 2.51
N ASP A 477 -9.96 15.08 2.96
CA ASP A 477 -9.71 16.40 2.36
C ASP A 477 -9.06 17.29 3.43
N PRO A 478 -7.81 17.73 3.27
CA PRO A 478 -6.92 17.52 2.11
C PRO A 478 -6.42 16.08 1.97
N VAL A 479 -5.86 15.75 0.80
CA VAL A 479 -5.38 14.41 0.45
C VAL A 479 -4.31 13.92 1.41
N ALA A 480 -4.37 12.62 1.72
CA ALA A 480 -3.57 11.94 2.73
C ALA A 480 -2.05 12.01 2.50
N PHE A 481 -1.61 11.50 1.35
CA PHE A 481 -0.20 11.30 1.01
C PHE A 481 0.06 11.80 -0.40
N THR A 482 1.31 12.16 -0.67
CA THR A 482 1.75 12.59 -2.00
C THR A 482 3.16 12.05 -2.25
N GLY A 483 3.44 11.61 -3.46
CA GLY A 483 4.74 11.05 -3.82
C GLY A 483 5.23 11.43 -5.20
N CYS A 484 6.44 10.99 -5.55
CA CYS A 484 7.04 11.29 -6.85
C CYS A 484 6.65 10.24 -7.90
N VAL A 485 6.64 10.60 -9.18
CA VAL A 485 6.49 9.65 -10.29
C VAL A 485 7.80 9.53 -11.06
N PRO A 486 8.05 8.36 -11.70
CA PRO A 486 9.11 8.26 -12.69
C PRO A 486 8.95 9.33 -13.77
N SER A 487 9.99 10.13 -13.99
CA SER A 487 10.00 11.19 -15.01
C SER A 487 10.35 10.67 -16.41
N ASP A 488 10.95 9.48 -16.50
CA ASP A 488 11.42 8.90 -17.75
C ASP A 488 10.61 7.66 -18.18
N ASN A 489 10.57 7.44 -19.49
CA ASN A 489 9.79 6.37 -20.10
C ASN A 489 10.35 4.97 -19.78
N ILE A 490 11.67 4.80 -19.63
CA ILE A 490 12.29 3.49 -19.44
C ILE A 490 11.97 2.94 -18.05
N THR A 491 12.07 3.79 -17.03
CA THR A 491 11.70 3.48 -15.65
C THR A 491 10.21 3.18 -15.55
N ASN A 492 9.37 3.98 -16.20
CA ASN A 492 7.93 3.74 -16.21
C ASN A 492 7.58 2.38 -16.88
N MET A 493 8.12 2.10 -18.07
CA MET A 493 7.90 0.82 -18.75
C MET A 493 8.39 -0.37 -17.90
N SER A 494 9.52 -0.21 -17.21
CA SER A 494 10.06 -1.23 -16.30
C SER A 494 9.15 -1.48 -15.11
N GLN A 495 8.51 -0.43 -14.57
CA GLN A 495 7.51 -0.54 -13.52
C GLN A 495 6.26 -1.28 -14.01
N HIS A 496 5.67 -0.87 -15.13
CA HIS A 496 4.51 -1.56 -15.72
C HIS A 496 4.79 -3.04 -16.03
N LYS A 497 5.99 -3.35 -16.53
CA LYS A 497 6.42 -4.74 -16.78
C LYS A 497 6.41 -5.57 -15.49
N ARG A 498 6.90 -5.01 -14.36
CA ARG A 498 6.88 -5.70 -13.06
C ARG A 498 5.45 -5.98 -12.60
N TRP A 499 4.55 -4.99 -12.72
CA TRP A 499 3.14 -5.16 -12.40
C TRP A 499 2.49 -6.27 -13.23
N VAL A 500 2.62 -6.21 -14.56
CA VAL A 500 2.09 -7.24 -15.46
C VAL A 500 2.62 -8.63 -15.11
N THR A 501 3.93 -8.75 -14.87
CA THR A 501 4.56 -10.03 -14.50
C THR A 501 3.99 -10.58 -13.19
N GLY A 502 3.85 -9.72 -12.18
CA GLY A 502 3.28 -10.10 -10.90
C GLY A 502 1.81 -10.51 -10.99
N LEU A 503 0.99 -9.75 -11.72
CA LEU A 503 -0.43 -10.04 -11.93
C LEU A 503 -0.65 -11.35 -12.69
N LEU A 504 0.14 -11.62 -13.73
CA LEU A 504 0.13 -12.91 -14.42
C LEU A 504 0.59 -14.05 -13.50
N GLY A 505 1.60 -13.78 -12.66
CA GLY A 505 2.05 -14.72 -11.62
C GLY A 505 0.92 -15.12 -10.66
N ILE A 506 0.10 -14.16 -10.23
CA ILE A 506 -1.09 -14.44 -9.41
C ILE A 506 -2.09 -15.31 -10.21
N PHE A 507 -2.43 -14.90 -11.43
CA PHE A 507 -3.43 -15.57 -12.28
C PHE A 507 -3.11 -17.04 -12.57
N PHE A 508 -1.84 -17.36 -12.87
CA PHE A 508 -1.40 -18.72 -13.20
C PHE A 508 -0.97 -19.55 -11.98
N SER A 509 -1.08 -19.01 -10.77
CA SER A 509 -0.75 -19.72 -9.54
C SER A 509 -1.99 -20.30 -8.85
N LYS A 510 -1.75 -21.00 -7.72
CA LYS A 510 -2.82 -21.40 -6.79
C LYS A 510 -3.61 -20.24 -6.18
N HIS A 511 -3.11 -19.01 -6.33
CA HIS A 511 -3.75 -17.78 -5.83
C HIS A 511 -4.65 -17.12 -6.89
N CYS A 512 -5.04 -17.84 -7.94
CA CYS A 512 -6.00 -17.32 -8.90
C CYS A 512 -7.33 -16.98 -8.18
N PRO A 513 -7.86 -15.73 -8.31
CA PRO A 513 -9.05 -15.28 -7.58
C PRO A 513 -10.30 -16.15 -7.76
N ILE A 514 -10.38 -16.93 -8.84
CA ILE A 514 -11.49 -17.87 -9.06
C ILE A 514 -11.57 -18.91 -7.94
N PHE A 515 -10.43 -19.38 -7.43
CA PHE A 515 -10.38 -20.33 -6.32
C PHE A 515 -10.85 -19.68 -5.02
N GLY A 516 -10.57 -18.39 -4.84
CA GLY A 516 -11.05 -17.62 -3.69
C GLY A 516 -12.58 -17.56 -3.61
N THR A 517 -13.28 -17.46 -4.75
CA THR A 517 -14.76 -17.45 -4.74
C THR A 517 -15.36 -18.84 -4.62
N ILE A 518 -14.72 -19.87 -5.19
CA ILE A 518 -15.26 -21.23 -5.18
C ILE A 518 -15.00 -21.92 -3.84
N PHE A 519 -13.81 -21.71 -3.24
CA PHE A 519 -13.33 -22.48 -2.10
C PHE A 519 -13.10 -21.65 -0.83
N THR A 520 -13.12 -20.32 -0.90
CA THR A 520 -12.92 -19.45 0.27
C THR A 520 -14.03 -18.39 0.38
N LYS A 521 -13.75 -17.23 0.99
CA LYS A 521 -14.76 -16.20 1.31
C LYS A 521 -14.66 -14.95 0.45
N LEU A 522 -13.96 -15.02 -0.67
CA LEU A 522 -13.92 -13.91 -1.61
C LEU A 522 -15.30 -13.74 -2.24
N SER A 523 -15.90 -12.56 -2.12
CA SER A 523 -17.21 -12.34 -2.76
C SER A 523 -17.08 -12.41 -4.28
N PHE A 524 -18.09 -12.94 -4.99
CA PHE A 524 -18.04 -13.07 -6.45
C PHE A 524 -17.75 -11.74 -7.17
N ARG A 525 -18.31 -10.63 -6.66
CA ARG A 525 -18.05 -9.31 -7.26
C ARG A 525 -16.64 -8.79 -6.98
N GLU A 526 -16.07 -9.14 -5.83
CA GLU A 526 -14.66 -8.86 -5.52
C GLU A 526 -13.74 -9.69 -6.40
N PHE A 527 -14.08 -10.96 -6.68
CA PHE A 527 -13.37 -11.76 -7.69
C PHE A 527 -13.33 -11.06 -9.05
N LEU A 528 -14.46 -10.53 -9.54
CA LEU A 528 -14.50 -9.78 -10.80
C LEU A 528 -13.62 -8.51 -10.73
N ALA A 529 -13.49 -7.89 -9.55
CA ALA A 529 -12.60 -6.75 -9.34
C ALA A 529 -11.11 -7.13 -9.37
N TYR A 530 -10.73 -8.26 -8.77
CA TYR A 530 -9.39 -8.81 -8.92
C TYR A 530 -9.09 -9.24 -10.36
N MET A 531 -10.07 -9.81 -11.06
CA MET A 531 -9.94 -10.12 -12.48
C MET A 531 -9.77 -8.85 -13.32
N TRP A 532 -10.41 -7.74 -12.96
CA TRP A 532 -10.22 -6.45 -13.63
C TRP A 532 -8.75 -5.99 -13.58
N ILE A 533 -8.12 -6.01 -12.41
CA ILE A 533 -6.70 -5.60 -12.29
C ILE A 533 -5.76 -6.63 -12.95
N ILE A 534 -6.01 -7.93 -12.77
CA ILE A 534 -5.24 -8.99 -13.43
C ILE A 534 -5.31 -8.88 -14.96
N ASN A 535 -6.45 -8.42 -15.50
CA ASN A 535 -6.62 -8.21 -16.92
C ASN A 535 -5.66 -7.16 -17.51
N TRP A 536 -5.02 -6.31 -16.69
CA TRP A 536 -3.93 -5.44 -17.16
C TRP A 536 -2.76 -6.24 -17.76
N GLY A 537 -2.53 -7.47 -17.29
CA GLY A 537 -1.50 -8.36 -17.84
C GLY A 537 -1.95 -9.18 -19.05
N ILE A 538 -3.23 -9.54 -19.13
CA ILE A 538 -3.75 -10.43 -20.19
C ILE A 538 -4.23 -9.64 -21.42
N ASN A 539 -4.90 -8.51 -21.18
CA ASN A 539 -5.52 -7.71 -22.24
C ASN A 539 -4.53 -7.20 -23.31
N PRO A 540 -3.28 -6.78 -23.00
CA PRO A 540 -2.33 -6.35 -24.03
C PRO A 540 -2.04 -7.45 -25.06
N PHE A 541 -1.95 -8.72 -24.64
CA PHE A 541 -1.76 -9.85 -25.54
C PHE A 541 -2.95 -9.98 -26.52
N VAL A 542 -4.18 -9.89 -25.99
CA VAL A 542 -5.40 -9.97 -26.80
C VAL A 542 -5.49 -8.80 -27.79
N GLN A 543 -5.15 -7.58 -27.35
CA GLN A 543 -5.15 -6.39 -28.21
C GLN A 543 -4.14 -6.50 -29.36
N VAL A 544 -2.94 -7.01 -29.09
CA VAL A 544 -1.93 -7.25 -30.13
C VAL A 544 -2.42 -8.30 -31.11
N CYS A 545 -2.98 -9.43 -30.64
CA CYS A 545 -3.57 -10.45 -31.51
C CYS A 545 -4.65 -9.87 -32.44
N TYR A 546 -5.58 -9.09 -31.89
CA TYR A 546 -6.66 -8.48 -32.65
C TYR A 546 -6.16 -7.41 -33.64
N SER A 547 -5.16 -6.61 -33.26
CA SER A 547 -4.59 -5.58 -34.13
C SER A 547 -3.79 -6.17 -35.29
N CYS A 548 -2.97 -7.20 -35.02
CA CYS A 548 -2.21 -7.92 -36.05
C CYS A 548 -3.12 -8.65 -37.03
N LEU A 549 -4.33 -9.02 -36.60
CA LEU A 549 -5.29 -9.71 -37.46
C LEU A 549 -5.69 -8.87 -38.68
N ILE A 550 -5.78 -7.55 -38.54
CA ILE A 550 -6.09 -6.64 -39.65
C ILE A 550 -5.01 -6.75 -40.72
N ALA A 551 -3.74 -6.62 -40.33
CA ALA A 551 -2.61 -6.74 -41.24
C ALA A 551 -2.54 -8.13 -41.88
N TYR A 552 -2.75 -9.19 -41.09
CA TYR A 552 -2.80 -10.56 -41.59
C TYR A 552 -3.87 -10.73 -42.68
N CYS A 553 -5.10 -10.26 -42.43
CA CYS A 553 -6.19 -10.36 -43.39
C CYS A 553 -5.92 -9.62 -44.69
N ILE A 554 -5.28 -8.44 -44.64
CA ILE A 554 -4.87 -7.69 -45.83
C ILE A 554 -3.86 -8.49 -46.67
N ILE A 555 -2.83 -9.06 -46.03
CA ILE A 555 -1.75 -9.79 -46.73
C ILE A 555 -2.28 -11.03 -47.45
N ILE A 556 -3.14 -11.81 -46.79
CA ILE A 556 -3.65 -13.07 -47.37
C ILE A 556 -4.97 -12.90 -48.13
N ASN A 557 -5.41 -11.65 -48.36
CA ASN A 557 -6.69 -11.32 -48.98
C ASN A 557 -7.87 -12.09 -48.35
N SER A 558 -7.91 -12.11 -47.02
CA SER A 558 -8.97 -12.75 -46.23
C SER A 558 -9.76 -11.71 -45.44
N TYR A 559 -10.80 -12.17 -44.76
CA TYR A 559 -11.66 -11.34 -43.94
C TYR A 559 -12.10 -12.13 -42.72
N PHE A 560 -12.17 -11.48 -41.57
CA PHE A 560 -12.71 -12.05 -40.34
C PHE A 560 -14.13 -11.57 -40.05
N LEU A 561 -14.56 -10.43 -40.62
CA LEU A 561 -15.92 -9.90 -40.49
C LEU A 561 -16.88 -10.55 -41.50
N PRO A 562 -18.14 -10.84 -41.11
CA PRO A 562 -19.11 -11.40 -42.04
C PRO A 562 -19.32 -10.48 -43.24
N LYS A 563 -19.28 -11.03 -44.46
CA LYS A 563 -19.64 -10.29 -45.67
C LYS A 563 -21.12 -9.94 -45.61
N VAL A 564 -21.44 -8.66 -45.75
CA VAL A 564 -22.83 -8.23 -45.91
C VAL A 564 -23.36 -8.87 -47.19
N SER A 565 -24.22 -9.87 -47.06
CA SER A 565 -24.90 -10.43 -48.21
C SER A 565 -25.90 -9.38 -48.70
N SER A 566 -25.73 -8.93 -49.95
CA SER A 566 -26.68 -8.07 -50.67
C SER A 566 -28.05 -8.72 -50.92
N LYS A 567 -28.34 -9.86 -50.29
CA LYS A 567 -29.51 -10.72 -50.57
C LYS A 567 -30.81 -10.30 -49.84
N LYS A 568 -30.82 -9.21 -49.06
CA LYS A 568 -32.05 -8.75 -48.37
C LYS A 568 -32.76 -7.53 -48.99
N TYR A 569 -32.26 -6.96 -50.09
CA TYR A 569 -32.88 -5.78 -50.72
C TYR A 569 -33.36 -5.98 -52.17
N THR A 570 -33.41 -7.20 -52.69
CA THR A 570 -33.73 -7.47 -54.11
C THR A 570 -35.00 -8.30 -54.36
N ASN A 571 -35.97 -8.32 -53.43
CA ASN A 571 -37.27 -8.97 -53.65
C ASN A 571 -38.47 -8.03 -53.46
N THR A 572 -38.44 -6.84 -54.07
CA THR A 572 -39.61 -5.93 -54.07
C THR A 572 -39.92 -5.23 -55.38
N TYR A 573 -39.33 -5.63 -56.51
CA TYR A 573 -39.76 -5.14 -57.83
C TYR A 573 -39.65 -6.21 -58.90
N GLN A 574 -40.67 -7.07 -58.98
CA GLN A 574 -41.14 -7.67 -60.24
C GLN A 574 -42.65 -7.48 -60.28
N CYS A 575 -43.08 -6.41 -60.97
CA CYS A 575 -44.37 -6.36 -61.66
C CYS A 575 -44.15 -6.87 -63.08
#